data_AF-A0ABD3FR66-F1
#
_entry.id   AF-A0ABD3FR66-F1
#
_cell.length_a   1.000
_cell.length_b   1.000
_cell.length_c   1.000
_cell.angle_alpha   90.00
_cell.angle_beta   90.00
_cell.angle_gamma   90.00
#
_symmetry.space_group_name_H-M   'P 1'
#
loop_
_entity.id
_entity.type
_entity.pdbx_description
1 polymer ?
#
loop_
_entity_poly.entity_id
_entity_poly.type
_entity_poly.pdbx_seq_one_letter_code
_entity_poly.pdbx_strand_id
1 'polypeptide(L)'
;MVKFLFQAIATVLLLASSTSAHTQLDFDKLATDAKNYLTPSTTVTGAPATEDRPLHPLLSGIEFGGTGNNAYEYRDAVEPGEVVRGVTIRAGKRVDGLGIIHQDLSGNPVTLENGARAGGGDPQTLTLGPGEYIKTIEAHTGAKDGRKGIFYIKFTTNLGNSVHGGTPTNDVGTQTADEGYQLGGFYGKSGDEIDSVAAIWATLKA
;
A
#
# COMPACT_ATOMS: atom_id res chain seq x y z
N MET A 1 -37.93 45.01 -18.30
CA MET A 1 -38.89 43.90 -18.47
C MET A 1 -38.23 42.88 -19.41
N VAL A 2 -37.51 41.90 -18.86
CA VAL A 2 -36.78 40.87 -19.63
C VAL A 2 -37.00 39.52 -18.95
N LYS A 3 -37.43 38.53 -19.74
CA LYS A 3 -37.65 37.13 -19.37
C LYS A 3 -36.31 36.45 -19.08
N PHE A 4 -36.22 35.72 -17.96
CA PHE A 4 -35.29 34.60 -17.80
C PHE A 4 -36.06 33.38 -17.31
N LEU A 5 -35.96 32.32 -18.10
CA LEU A 5 -36.46 30.98 -17.86
C LEU A 5 -35.40 30.24 -17.03
N PHE A 6 -35.76 29.70 -15.86
CA PHE A 6 -34.93 28.74 -15.13
C PHE A 6 -35.76 27.52 -14.72
N GLN A 7 -35.11 26.38 -14.82
CA GLN A 7 -35.59 25.02 -14.73
C GLN A 7 -34.97 24.36 -13.50
N ALA A 8 -35.75 23.58 -12.72
CA ALA A 8 -35.28 22.42 -11.93
C ALA A 8 -36.46 21.84 -11.13
N ILE A 9 -36.97 20.66 -11.50
CA ILE A 9 -36.61 19.30 -11.03
C ILE A 9 -37.43 18.88 -9.81
N ALA A 10 -38.28 17.86 -10.04
CA ALA A 10 -39.16 17.22 -9.07
C ALA A 10 -38.36 16.44 -8.03
N THR A 11 -38.71 16.61 -6.76
CA THR A 11 -38.19 15.80 -5.64
C THR A 11 -39.09 14.58 -5.48
N VAL A 12 -38.53 13.39 -5.63
CA VAL A 12 -39.17 12.13 -5.20
C VAL A 12 -38.40 11.62 -3.99
N LEU A 13 -39.09 11.57 -2.86
CA LEU A 13 -38.60 11.01 -1.61
C LEU A 13 -38.86 9.49 -1.64
N LEU A 14 -37.82 8.66 -1.53
CA LEU A 14 -37.97 7.23 -1.28
C LEU A 14 -37.14 6.84 -0.06
N LEU A 15 -37.83 6.59 1.05
CA LEU A 15 -37.29 5.89 2.21
C LEU A 15 -37.48 4.38 2.01
N ALA A 16 -36.39 3.62 2.11
CA ALA A 16 -36.44 2.18 2.32
C ALA A 16 -35.37 1.78 3.34
N SER A 17 -35.79 0.96 4.30
CA SER A 17 -35.14 0.57 5.54
C SER A 17 -34.18 -0.62 5.42
N SER A 18 -33.15 -0.62 6.28
CA SER A 18 -32.48 -1.75 6.98
C SER A 18 -32.10 -3.03 6.21
N THR A 19 -30.82 -3.42 6.27
CA THR A 19 -30.27 -4.50 7.15
C THR A 19 -28.79 -4.76 6.78
N SER A 20 -27.87 -4.73 7.76
CA SER A 20 -26.48 -5.17 7.58
C SER A 20 -26.43 -6.67 7.33
N ALA A 21 -25.88 -7.09 6.19
CA ALA A 21 -25.52 -8.49 5.97
C ALA A 21 -24.07 -8.71 6.45
N HIS A 22 -23.91 -9.17 7.68
CA HIS A 22 -22.70 -9.87 8.10
C HIS A 22 -22.79 -11.29 7.54
N THR A 23 -22.03 -11.59 6.49
CA THR A 23 -21.84 -12.97 6.04
C THR A 23 -20.79 -13.60 6.95
N GLN A 24 -21.24 -14.41 7.90
CA GLN A 24 -20.40 -15.23 8.76
C GLN A 24 -19.72 -16.31 7.90
N LEU A 25 -18.39 -16.41 7.98
CA LEU A 25 -17.61 -17.42 7.25
C LEU A 25 -17.98 -18.82 7.75
N ASP A 26 -18.46 -19.66 6.84
CA ASP A 26 -18.80 -21.06 7.08
C ASP A 26 -17.56 -21.94 6.85
N PHE A 27 -16.93 -22.37 7.94
CA PHE A 27 -15.70 -23.16 7.92
C PHE A 27 -15.91 -24.59 7.42
N ASP A 28 -17.16 -25.09 7.37
CA ASP A 28 -17.47 -26.43 6.89
C ASP A 28 -17.56 -26.49 5.35
N LYS A 29 -17.76 -25.34 4.69
CA LYS A 29 -17.73 -25.22 3.22
C LYS A 29 -16.32 -25.19 2.62
N LEU A 30 -15.33 -24.70 3.36
CA LEU A 30 -13.94 -24.60 2.89
C LEU A 30 -13.33 -25.96 2.52
N ALA A 31 -13.64 -27.02 3.28
CA ALA A 31 -13.12 -28.36 3.01
C ALA A 31 -13.75 -29.03 1.78
N THR A 32 -14.95 -28.61 1.40
CA THR A 32 -15.66 -29.12 0.22
C THR A 32 -15.23 -28.37 -1.04
N ASP A 33 -15.01 -27.05 -0.94
CA ASP A 33 -14.53 -26.23 -2.06
C ASP A 33 -13.05 -26.50 -2.40
N ALA A 34 -12.20 -26.81 -1.40
CA ALA A 34 -10.80 -27.17 -1.63
C ALA A 34 -10.61 -28.45 -2.47
N LYS A 35 -11.61 -29.37 -2.47
CA LYS A 35 -11.55 -30.60 -3.26
C LYS A 35 -11.87 -30.38 -4.74
N ASN A 36 -12.51 -29.26 -5.10
CA ASN A 36 -12.83 -28.93 -6.49
C ASN A 36 -11.70 -28.19 -7.22
N TYR A 37 -10.63 -27.79 -6.53
CA TYR A 37 -9.46 -27.14 -7.13
C TYR A 37 -8.26 -28.08 -7.38
N LEU A 38 -8.40 -29.38 -7.08
CA LEU A 38 -7.38 -30.39 -7.37
C LEU A 38 -7.82 -31.29 -8.53
N THR A 39 -7.74 -30.76 -9.75
CA THR A 39 -7.59 -31.58 -10.96
C THR A 39 -6.34 -31.15 -11.71
N PRO A 40 -5.45 -32.08 -12.11
CA PRO A 40 -4.28 -31.73 -12.90
C PRO A 40 -4.73 -31.44 -14.33
N SER A 41 -4.60 -30.20 -14.78
CA SER A 41 -4.90 -29.82 -16.16
C SER A 41 -3.74 -30.24 -17.06
N THR A 42 -3.94 -31.30 -17.85
CA THR A 42 -3.05 -31.69 -18.96
C THR A 42 -3.63 -31.24 -20.30
N THR A 43 -2.73 -30.67 -21.10
CA THR A 43 -2.78 -30.37 -22.55
C THR A 43 -3.37 -29.02 -22.98
N VAL A 44 -2.51 -28.00 -23.05
CA VAL A 44 -2.61 -26.94 -24.06
C VAL A 44 -1.39 -27.05 -24.97
N THR A 45 -1.63 -27.48 -26.20
CA THR A 45 -0.66 -27.41 -27.30
C THR A 45 -0.78 -26.05 -27.96
N GLY A 46 0.30 -25.25 -27.96
CA GLY A 46 0.48 -24.15 -28.90
C GLY A 46 0.57 -22.73 -28.34
N ALA A 47 1.63 -22.44 -27.58
CA ALA A 47 2.40 -21.18 -27.61
C ALA A 47 3.64 -21.37 -26.71
N PRO A 48 4.86 -20.93 -27.08
CA PRO A 48 5.98 -20.99 -26.15
C PRO A 48 5.66 -20.06 -24.97
N ALA A 49 5.57 -20.63 -23.77
CA ALA A 49 5.53 -19.87 -22.54
C ALA A 49 6.90 -19.21 -22.35
N THR A 50 7.06 -18.00 -22.88
CA THR A 50 8.06 -17.06 -22.41
C THR A 50 7.31 -15.92 -21.72
N GLU A 51 7.22 -15.97 -20.39
CA GLU A 51 7.60 -14.86 -19.51
C GLU A 51 7.29 -15.26 -18.06
N ASP A 52 8.36 -15.37 -17.30
CA ASP A 52 8.55 -15.08 -15.89
C ASP A 52 7.43 -14.24 -15.22
N ARG A 53 6.27 -14.85 -14.94
CA ARG A 53 5.20 -14.23 -14.15
C ARG A 53 5.34 -14.64 -12.69
N PRO A 54 5.40 -13.68 -11.74
CA PRO A 54 5.53 -14.02 -10.34
C PRO A 54 4.34 -14.86 -9.83
N LEU A 55 4.63 -15.88 -9.02
CA LEU A 55 3.64 -16.87 -8.53
C LEU A 55 2.60 -16.28 -7.57
N HIS A 56 2.90 -15.14 -6.91
CA HIS A 56 2.03 -14.50 -5.94
C HIS A 56 1.93 -13.00 -6.23
N PRO A 57 0.72 -12.44 -6.41
CA PRO A 57 0.58 -11.08 -6.88
C PRO A 57 0.88 -10.00 -5.81
N LEU A 58 0.82 -10.37 -4.53
CA LEU A 58 1.20 -9.54 -3.38
C LEU A 58 2.10 -10.34 -2.43
N LEU A 59 3.23 -9.77 -2.01
CA LEU A 59 4.15 -10.33 -1.03
C LEU A 59 4.28 -9.40 0.17
N SER A 60 4.39 -9.98 1.37
CA SER A 60 4.75 -9.25 2.59
C SER A 60 6.27 -9.07 2.67
N GLY A 61 6.71 -7.84 2.89
CA GLY A 61 8.11 -7.52 3.13
C GLY A 61 8.61 -7.92 4.52
N ILE A 62 9.81 -7.48 4.84
CA ILE A 62 10.41 -7.59 6.17
C ILE A 62 9.95 -6.36 6.97
N GLU A 63 9.45 -6.60 8.18
CA GLU A 63 9.04 -5.51 9.08
C GLU A 63 10.24 -4.99 9.88
N PHE A 64 10.48 -3.69 9.79
CA PHE A 64 11.46 -2.96 10.58
C PHE A 64 10.76 -2.22 11.72
N GLY A 65 11.40 -2.09 12.87
CA GLY A 65 10.94 -1.23 13.96
C GLY A 65 10.65 -1.96 15.27
N GLY A 66 9.68 -1.45 16.03
CA GLY A 66 9.30 -1.89 17.36
C GLY A 66 7.95 -2.62 17.44
N THR A 67 7.58 -3.07 18.64
CA THR A 67 6.40 -3.93 18.85
C THR A 67 5.06 -3.20 18.90
N GLY A 68 5.03 -1.87 18.69
CA GLY A 68 3.91 -0.90 18.72
C GLY A 68 2.46 -1.43 18.76
N ASN A 69 1.54 -0.67 19.36
CA ASN A 69 0.24 -1.24 19.74
C ASN A 69 -0.88 -1.12 18.70
N ASN A 70 -0.80 -0.16 17.75
CA ASN A 70 -1.87 0.04 16.76
C ASN A 70 -1.37 -0.36 15.38
N ALA A 71 -1.83 -1.51 14.89
CA ALA A 71 -1.48 -2.00 13.56
C ALA A 71 -2.19 -1.20 12.46
N TYR A 72 -1.53 -1.05 11.33
CA TYR A 72 -2.09 -0.57 10.08
C TYR A 72 -1.69 -1.51 8.95
N GLU A 73 -2.52 -1.63 7.92
CA GLU A 73 -2.22 -2.41 6.73
C GLU A 73 -3.00 -1.86 5.53
N TYR A 74 -2.36 -1.80 4.37
CA TYR A 74 -2.96 -1.34 3.11
C TYR A 74 -3.33 -2.45 2.15
N ARG A 75 -3.16 -3.72 2.51
CA ARG A 75 -3.27 -4.85 1.57
C ARG A 75 -4.59 -4.89 0.81
N ASP A 76 -5.70 -4.52 1.45
CA ASP A 76 -7.03 -4.52 0.82
C ASP A 76 -7.26 -3.34 -0.14
N ALA A 77 -6.33 -2.39 -0.20
CA ALA A 77 -6.37 -1.22 -1.06
C ALA A 77 -5.28 -1.24 -2.15
N VAL A 78 -4.61 -2.38 -2.35
CA VAL A 78 -3.59 -2.58 -3.38
C VAL A 78 -4.06 -3.63 -4.36
N GLU A 79 -4.21 -3.25 -5.63
CA GLU A 79 -4.45 -4.21 -6.70
C GLU A 79 -3.16 -4.52 -7.47
N PRO A 80 -2.90 -5.80 -7.81
CA PRO A 80 -1.75 -6.18 -8.63
C PRO A 80 -1.80 -5.52 -10.01
N GLY A 81 -0.66 -5.01 -10.49
CA GLY A 81 -0.60 -4.26 -11.75
C GLY A 81 -1.09 -2.81 -11.66
N GLU A 82 -1.53 -2.33 -10.49
CA GLU A 82 -1.73 -0.89 -10.28
C GLU A 82 -0.43 -0.12 -10.47
N VAL A 83 -0.57 1.14 -10.85
CA VAL A 83 0.60 1.97 -11.08
C VAL A 83 0.75 2.97 -9.94
N VAL A 84 1.82 2.81 -9.17
CA VAL A 84 2.19 3.79 -8.15
C VAL A 84 2.69 5.06 -8.83
N ARG A 85 2.24 6.20 -8.31
CA ARG A 85 2.53 7.56 -8.81
C ARG A 85 3.41 8.34 -7.85
N GLY A 86 3.52 7.91 -6.60
CA GLY A 86 4.41 8.54 -5.65
C GLY A 86 4.35 7.94 -4.25
N VAL A 87 5.30 8.39 -3.44
CA VAL A 87 5.38 8.09 -2.01
C VAL A 87 5.66 9.39 -1.26
N THR A 88 5.01 9.54 -0.12
CA THR A 88 5.14 10.70 0.76
C THR A 88 5.73 10.28 2.09
N ILE A 89 6.72 11.03 2.58
CA ILE A 89 7.28 10.89 3.92
C ILE A 89 6.97 12.16 4.70
N ARG A 90 6.48 12.01 5.92
CA ARG A 90 6.43 13.08 6.91
C ARG A 90 7.42 12.75 8.01
N ALA A 91 8.38 13.63 8.26
CA ALA A 91 9.39 13.38 9.28
C ALA A 91 9.96 14.66 9.88
N GLY A 92 10.08 14.67 11.20
CA GLY A 92 11.00 15.52 11.96
C GLY A 92 12.29 14.76 12.30
N LYS A 93 12.54 14.55 13.60
CA LYS A 93 13.67 13.71 14.05
C LYS A 93 13.43 12.22 13.81
N ARG A 94 12.16 11.82 13.79
CA ARG A 94 11.68 10.46 13.50
C ARG A 94 10.67 10.54 12.35
N VAL A 95 10.28 9.37 11.85
CA VAL A 95 9.26 9.28 10.80
C VAL A 95 7.88 9.39 11.44
N ASP A 96 7.16 10.46 11.11
CA ASP A 96 5.84 10.78 11.66
C ASP A 96 4.72 10.10 10.88
N GLY A 97 4.91 9.95 9.56
CA GLY A 97 3.92 9.34 8.69
C GLY A 97 4.45 8.98 7.31
N LEU A 98 3.71 8.08 6.66
CA LEU A 98 3.98 7.56 5.32
C LEU A 98 2.70 7.61 4.51
N GLY A 99 2.81 7.95 3.23
CA GLY A 99 1.72 7.85 2.29
C GLY A 99 2.15 7.28 0.96
N ILE A 100 1.22 6.65 0.26
CA ILE A 100 1.43 6.12 -1.09
C ILE A 100 0.32 6.64 -2.01
N ILE A 101 0.71 7.01 -3.23
CA ILE A 101 -0.20 7.56 -4.25
C ILE A 101 -0.31 6.52 -5.35
N HIS A 102 -1.48 5.90 -5.47
CA HIS A 102 -1.81 4.94 -6.53
C HIS A 102 -2.56 5.65 -7.63
N GLN A 103 -2.48 5.07 -8.83
CA GLN A 103 -3.51 5.26 -9.82
C GLN A 103 -4.32 3.97 -9.90
N ASP A 104 -5.61 4.04 -9.60
CA ASP A 104 -6.52 2.91 -9.78
C ASP A 104 -6.57 2.49 -11.26
N LEU A 105 -7.14 1.31 -11.55
CA LEU A 105 -7.28 0.82 -12.94
C LEU A 105 -8.12 1.73 -13.85
N SER A 106 -8.87 2.68 -13.28
CA SER A 106 -9.66 3.69 -13.99
C SER A 106 -8.91 5.00 -14.22
N GLY A 107 -7.68 5.13 -13.73
CA GLY A 107 -6.87 6.33 -13.90
C GLY A 107 -6.98 7.38 -12.79
N ASN A 108 -7.72 7.14 -11.70
CA ASN A 108 -7.90 8.12 -10.63
C ASN A 108 -6.82 7.99 -9.54
N PRO A 109 -6.35 9.11 -8.97
CA PRO A 109 -5.40 9.06 -7.86
C PRO A 109 -6.08 8.56 -6.57
N VAL A 110 -5.51 7.55 -5.93
CA VAL A 110 -5.88 7.10 -4.58
C VAL A 110 -4.70 7.39 -3.66
N THR A 111 -4.92 8.12 -2.57
CA THR A 111 -3.89 8.41 -1.57
C THR A 111 -4.22 7.69 -0.27
N LEU A 112 -3.29 6.86 0.20
CA LEU A 112 -3.38 6.19 1.50
C LEU A 112 -2.30 6.79 2.41
N GLU A 113 -2.67 7.27 3.60
CA GLU A 113 -1.75 7.87 4.57
C GLU A 113 -1.86 7.20 5.96
N ASN A 114 -0.73 6.93 6.61
CA ASN A 114 -0.60 6.33 7.94
C ASN A 114 0.40 7.12 8.77
N GLY A 115 0.17 7.22 10.08
CA GLY A 115 0.95 8.06 11.00
C GLY A 115 0.13 9.21 11.58
N ALA A 116 0.76 10.09 12.36
CA ALA A 116 0.02 11.12 13.09
C ALA A 116 -0.77 12.06 12.18
N ARG A 117 -2.07 12.20 12.49
CA ARG A 117 -2.97 13.25 11.98
C ARG A 117 -2.54 14.67 12.40
N ALA A 118 -1.60 14.79 13.34
CA ALA A 118 -1.19 16.03 13.98
C ALA A 118 0.31 16.34 13.75
N GLY A 119 0.60 17.16 12.73
CA GLY A 119 1.61 18.23 12.80
C GLY A 119 3.11 17.89 12.86
N GLY A 120 3.54 16.63 12.82
CA GLY A 120 4.97 16.29 12.71
C GLY A 120 5.46 16.34 11.26
N GLY A 121 6.50 17.14 11.00
CA GLY A 121 7.27 17.17 9.74
C GLY A 121 6.55 17.75 8.52
N ASP A 122 7.27 18.48 7.68
CA ASP A 122 6.75 18.89 6.36
C ASP A 122 6.74 17.68 5.42
N PRO A 123 5.64 17.44 4.67
CA PRO A 123 5.56 16.31 3.77
C PRO A 123 6.59 16.46 2.64
N GLN A 124 7.30 15.38 2.34
CA GLN A 124 8.20 15.25 1.20
C GLN A 124 7.69 14.13 0.31
N THR A 125 7.35 14.48 -0.94
CA THR A 125 6.78 13.52 -1.90
C THR A 125 7.73 13.31 -3.06
N LEU A 126 8.01 12.05 -3.37
CA LEU A 126 8.58 11.67 -4.66
C LEU A 126 7.46 11.32 -5.62
N THR A 127 7.32 12.09 -6.70
CA THR A 127 6.45 11.74 -7.83
C THR A 127 7.23 10.88 -8.82
N LEU A 128 6.65 9.76 -9.23
CA LEU A 128 7.28 8.80 -10.13
C LEU A 128 6.98 9.15 -11.59
N GLY A 129 8.02 9.10 -12.43
CA GLY A 129 7.90 9.23 -13.86
C GLY A 129 7.34 7.99 -14.56
N PRO A 130 7.09 8.05 -15.88
CA PRO A 130 6.69 6.88 -16.66
C PRO A 130 7.71 5.73 -16.55
N GLY A 131 7.24 4.52 -16.24
CA GLY A 131 8.09 3.33 -16.09
C GLY A 131 8.96 3.31 -14.83
N GLU A 132 8.81 4.31 -13.96
CA GLU A 132 9.48 4.36 -12.67
C GLU A 132 8.64 3.70 -11.59
N TYR A 133 9.29 2.90 -10.75
CA TYR A 133 8.69 2.22 -9.61
C TYR A 133 9.65 2.16 -8.43
N ILE A 134 9.10 2.19 -7.23
CA ILE A 134 9.87 2.07 -5.99
C ILE A 134 10.18 0.58 -5.78
N LYS A 135 11.47 0.27 -5.59
CA LYS A 135 11.93 -1.12 -5.46
C LYS A 135 12.72 -1.39 -4.19
N THR A 136 13.10 -0.36 -3.44
CA THR A 136 13.88 -0.53 -2.22
C THR A 136 13.32 0.33 -1.10
N ILE A 137 13.19 -0.27 0.08
CA ILE A 137 12.95 0.39 1.36
C ILE A 137 14.19 0.22 2.23
N GLU A 138 14.66 1.31 2.81
CA GLU A 138 15.71 1.37 3.82
C GLU A 138 15.15 2.06 5.06
N ALA A 139 15.24 1.41 6.21
CA ALA A 139 14.68 1.89 7.47
C ALA A 139 15.73 1.81 8.57
N HIS A 140 15.92 2.92 9.28
CA HIS A 140 16.82 3.03 10.42
C HIS A 140 16.00 3.03 11.70
N THR A 141 16.29 2.09 12.58
CA THR A 141 15.57 1.93 13.83
C THR A 141 16.35 2.56 14.98
N GLY A 142 15.64 3.02 16.00
CA GLY A 142 16.25 3.57 17.21
C GLY A 142 15.31 3.44 18.38
N ALA A 143 15.83 3.64 19.59
CA ALA A 143 15.05 3.63 20.81
C ALA A 143 15.07 5.01 21.48
N LYS A 144 13.90 5.49 21.89
CA LYS A 144 13.74 6.67 22.74
C LYS A 144 12.79 6.33 23.87
N ASP A 145 13.20 6.61 25.11
CA ASP A 145 12.41 6.35 26.32
C ASP A 145 11.91 4.89 26.40
N GLY A 146 12.74 3.94 25.99
CA GLY A 146 12.42 2.50 25.96
C GLY A 146 11.50 2.07 24.82
N ARG A 147 11.06 2.98 23.94
CA ARG A 147 10.23 2.66 22.76
C ARG A 147 11.08 2.66 21.50
N LYS A 148 11.11 1.52 20.82
CA LYS A 148 11.76 1.37 19.51
C LYS A 148 10.82 1.86 18.41
N GLY A 149 11.34 2.61 17.45
CA GLY A 149 10.58 2.96 16.26
C GLY A 149 11.45 3.40 15.08
N ILE A 150 10.82 3.97 14.06
CA ILE A 150 11.51 4.37 12.83
C ILE A 150 12.04 5.80 12.98
N PHE A 151 13.35 5.94 12.89
CA PHE A 151 14.03 7.22 13.03
C PHE A 151 14.33 7.84 11.68
N TYR A 152 14.61 7.01 10.68
CA TYR A 152 14.79 7.44 9.29
C TYR A 152 14.27 6.38 8.35
N ILE A 153 13.79 6.83 7.19
CA ILE A 153 13.36 5.96 6.10
C ILE A 153 13.77 6.56 4.76
N LYS A 154 14.08 5.69 3.81
CA LYS A 154 14.39 6.04 2.43
C LYS A 154 13.74 5.05 1.47
N PHE A 155 13.18 5.59 0.40
CA PHE A 155 12.69 4.82 -0.74
C PHE A 155 13.57 5.10 -1.95
N THR A 156 13.91 4.05 -2.70
CA THR A 156 14.72 4.17 -3.93
C THR A 156 14.02 3.48 -5.09
N THR A 157 14.04 4.12 -6.26
CA THR A 157 13.37 3.65 -7.48
C THR A 157 14.31 2.86 -8.37
N ASN A 158 13.74 2.15 -9.34
CA ASN A 158 14.49 1.48 -10.41
C ASN A 158 15.35 2.43 -11.27
N LEU A 159 15.02 3.72 -11.31
CA LEU A 159 15.78 4.75 -12.04
C LEU A 159 16.81 5.47 -11.16
N GLY A 160 16.96 5.07 -9.90
CA GLY A 160 17.94 5.65 -8.97
C GLY A 160 17.48 6.93 -8.27
N ASN A 161 16.24 7.38 -8.49
CA ASN A 161 15.68 8.47 -7.71
C ASN A 161 15.35 8.00 -6.30
N SER A 162 15.31 8.92 -5.33
CA SER A 162 14.99 8.58 -3.96
C SER A 162 14.34 9.73 -3.21
N VAL A 163 13.63 9.39 -2.14
CA VAL A 163 13.16 10.32 -1.11
C VAL A 163 13.42 9.70 0.25
N HIS A 164 13.75 10.55 1.21
CA HIS A 164 14.05 10.13 2.57
C HIS A 164 13.59 11.18 3.59
N GLY A 165 13.51 10.78 4.85
CA GLY A 165 13.18 11.68 5.95
C GLY A 165 13.59 11.09 7.29
N GLY A 166 13.74 11.96 8.30
CA GLY A 166 14.13 11.58 9.65
C GLY A 166 15.65 11.67 9.89
N THR A 167 16.10 11.08 11.00
CA THR A 167 17.51 11.08 11.44
C THR A 167 18.12 9.68 11.31
N PRO A 168 19.19 9.50 10.52
CA PRO A 168 19.88 8.21 10.43
C PRO A 168 20.40 7.73 11.79
N THR A 169 20.27 6.42 12.02
CA THR A 169 20.89 5.70 13.16
C THR A 169 21.82 4.60 12.65
N ASN A 170 22.48 3.89 13.57
CA ASN A 170 23.37 2.77 13.24
C ASN A 170 22.63 1.44 12.99
N ASP A 171 21.37 1.32 13.42
CA ASP A 171 20.58 0.10 13.23
C ASP A 171 19.80 0.18 11.92
N VAL A 172 20.41 -0.29 10.84
CA VAL A 172 19.90 -0.19 9.47
C VAL A 172 19.30 -1.51 9.01
N GLY A 173 18.09 -1.44 8.46
CA GLY A 173 17.46 -2.52 7.70
C GLY A 173 17.18 -2.06 6.27
N THR A 174 17.34 -2.98 5.31
CA THR A 174 17.05 -2.70 3.90
C THR A 174 16.41 -3.92 3.27
N GLN A 175 15.40 -3.69 2.44
CA GLN A 175 14.84 -4.72 1.56
C GLN A 175 14.68 -4.16 0.15
N THR A 176 15.11 -4.95 -0.83
CA THR A 176 14.82 -4.71 -2.24
C THR A 176 13.81 -5.75 -2.71
N ALA A 177 12.82 -5.29 -3.48
CA ALA A 177 11.81 -6.15 -4.10
C ALA A 177 12.48 -7.11 -5.10
N ASP A 178 11.93 -8.33 -5.19
CA ASP A 178 12.30 -9.27 -6.23
C ASP A 178 11.96 -8.70 -7.63
N GLU A 179 12.56 -9.27 -8.66
CA GLU A 179 12.25 -8.89 -10.04
C GLU A 179 10.75 -9.07 -10.33
N GLY A 180 10.18 -8.09 -11.05
CA GLY A 180 8.74 -8.07 -11.36
C GLY A 180 7.85 -7.43 -10.28
N TYR A 181 8.40 -6.97 -9.16
CA TYR A 181 7.64 -6.31 -8.09
C TYR A 181 7.99 -4.84 -7.89
N GLN A 182 7.03 -4.10 -7.34
CA GLN A 182 7.16 -2.72 -6.85
C GLN A 182 6.58 -2.60 -5.44
N LEU A 183 6.91 -1.51 -4.75
CA LEU A 183 6.15 -1.09 -3.57
C LEU A 183 4.69 -0.86 -3.97
N GLY A 184 3.78 -1.63 -3.39
CA GLY A 184 2.33 -1.44 -3.54
C GLY A 184 1.69 -0.85 -2.28
N GLY A 185 2.36 -0.84 -1.13
CA GLY A 185 1.78 -0.27 0.08
C GLY A 185 2.61 -0.58 1.31
N PHE A 186 2.01 -0.39 2.48
CA PHE A 186 2.68 -0.57 3.75
C PHE A 186 1.79 -1.35 4.72
N TYR A 187 2.43 -2.09 5.61
CA TYR A 187 1.84 -2.52 6.87
C TYR A 187 2.83 -2.26 8.00
N GLY A 188 2.35 -2.26 9.24
CA GLY A 188 3.19 -1.98 10.39
C GLY A 188 2.37 -1.50 11.58
N LYS A 189 3.00 -0.71 12.44
CA LYS A 189 2.42 -0.18 13.67
C LYS A 189 2.72 1.30 13.80
N SER A 190 1.76 2.06 14.32
CA SER A 190 1.92 3.49 14.56
C SER A 190 1.29 3.96 15.87
N GLY A 191 1.86 5.00 16.45
CA GLY A 191 1.26 5.82 17.51
C GLY A 191 1.19 7.27 17.04
N ASP A 192 1.84 8.16 17.78
CA ASP A 192 2.08 9.54 17.33
C ASP A 192 3.13 9.61 16.21
N GLU A 193 3.94 8.57 16.05
CA GLU A 193 4.97 8.42 15.02
C GLU A 193 4.90 6.97 14.47
N ILE A 194 5.65 6.65 13.42
CA ILE A 194 5.77 5.28 12.91
C ILE A 194 6.64 4.44 13.85
N ASP A 195 6.05 3.38 14.41
CA ASP A 195 6.74 2.43 15.30
C ASP A 195 7.37 1.28 14.51
N SER A 196 6.67 0.79 13.49
CA SER A 196 7.20 -0.21 12.58
C SER A 196 6.62 -0.07 11.19
N VAL A 197 7.36 -0.57 10.18
CA VAL A 197 6.94 -0.53 8.79
C VAL A 197 7.53 -1.70 8.03
N ALA A 198 6.73 -2.25 7.13
CA ALA A 198 7.10 -3.19 6.09
C ALA A 198 6.47 -2.74 4.77
N ALA A 199 7.12 -3.10 3.66
CA ALA A 199 6.54 -2.95 2.35
C ALA A 199 5.54 -4.08 2.06
N ILE A 200 4.46 -3.75 1.37
CA ILE A 200 3.69 -4.71 0.58
C ILE A 200 4.26 -4.62 -0.83
N TRP A 201 4.78 -5.73 -1.34
CA TRP A 201 5.33 -5.80 -2.70
C TRP A 201 4.25 -6.31 -3.64
N ALA A 202 3.92 -5.55 -4.68
CA ALA A 202 2.91 -5.88 -5.67
C ALA A 202 3.56 -6.12 -7.03
N THR A 203 2.99 -7.03 -7.83
CA THR A 203 3.50 -7.26 -9.18
C THR A 203 3.30 -6.03 -10.07
N LEU A 204 4.28 -5.75 -10.92
CA LEU A 204 4.23 -4.66 -11.90
C LEU A 204 3.19 -4.90 -13.01
N LYS A 205 2.86 -6.17 -13.25
CA LYS A 205 1.87 -6.62 -14.23
C LYS A 205 0.80 -7.45 -13.50
N ALA A 206 -0.44 -7.36 -13.98
CA ALA A 206 -1.55 -8.22 -13.56
C ALA A 206 -1.45 -9.64 -14.16
#